data_AF-A0A316TVC2-F1
#
_entry.id   AF-A0A316TVC2-F1
#
_cell.length_a   1.000
_cell.length_b   1.000
_cell.length_c   1.000
_cell.angle_alpha   90.00
_cell.angle_beta   90.00
_cell.angle_gamma   90.00
#
_symmetry.space_group_name_H-M   'P 1'
#
loop_
_entity.id
_entity.type
_entity.pdbx_description
1 polymer ?
#
loop_
_entity_poly.entity_id
_entity_poly.type
_entity_poly.pdbx_seq_one_letter_code
_entity_poly.pdbx_strand_id
1 'polypeptide(L)'
;MEAFSTQWFTAYYVSLGALLISYGIYLFFRTDYVKHFLIEAAGHESPPRIWRTVLKYLLLFTIPGLILSFFPFSWIELLFSIWCLVIIYVCGQLILMWKHTARAILDNSEELNRKIRIGAANMISIGIILFLLTYILLQRNNVG
;
A
#
# COMPACT_ATOMS: atom_id res chain seq x y z
N MET A 1 11.11 21.07 14.00
CA MET A 1 10.89 19.65 13.67
C MET A 1 9.42 19.38 13.35
N GLU A 2 8.50 19.98 14.10
CA GLU A 2 7.05 19.84 13.90
C GLU A 2 6.56 20.18 12.48
N ALA A 3 6.92 21.35 11.95
CA ALA A 3 6.56 21.72 10.57
C ALA A 3 7.07 20.72 9.52
N PHE A 4 8.27 20.15 9.71
CA PHE A 4 8.84 19.15 8.80
C PHE A 4 8.11 17.81 8.89
N SER A 5 7.76 17.36 10.10
CA SER A 5 6.97 16.14 10.30
C SER A 5 5.60 16.26 9.65
N THR A 6 4.87 17.36 9.87
CA THR A 6 3.57 17.58 9.22
C THR A 6 3.70 17.61 7.70
N GLN A 7 4.70 18.31 7.15
CA GLN A 7 4.92 18.32 5.70
C GLN A 7 5.22 16.92 5.15
N TRP A 8 6.04 16.13 5.86
CA TRP A 8 6.34 14.75 5.47
C TRP A 8 5.10 13.87 5.45
N PHE A 9 4.30 13.87 6.52
CA PHE A 9 3.07 13.07 6.58
C PHE A 9 2.00 13.54 5.59
N THR A 10 1.89 14.85 5.36
CA THR A 10 1.01 15.39 4.31
C THR A 10 1.43 14.87 2.95
N ALA A 11 2.71 14.98 2.60
CA ALA A 11 3.22 14.47 1.34
C ALA A 11 3.05 12.95 1.22
N TYR A 12 3.27 12.22 2.32
CA TYR A 12 3.14 10.77 2.34
C TYR A 12 1.68 10.34 2.16
N TYR A 13 0.74 10.89 2.93
CA TYR A 13 -0.69 10.57 2.82
C TYR A 13 -1.26 10.94 1.45
N VAL A 14 -0.94 12.12 0.92
CA VAL A 14 -1.43 12.54 -0.40
C VAL A 14 -0.87 11.64 -1.50
N SER A 15 0.45 11.37 -1.48
CA SER A 15 1.09 10.55 -2.50
C SER A 15 0.60 9.10 -2.46
N LEU A 16 0.60 8.50 -1.27
CA LEU A 16 0.14 7.12 -1.10
C LEU A 16 -1.37 7.01 -1.36
N GLY A 17 -2.16 7.97 -0.89
CA GLY A 17 -3.60 8.04 -1.13
C GLY A 17 -3.92 8.13 -2.61
N ALA A 18 -3.27 9.03 -3.34
CA ALA A 18 -3.43 9.17 -4.79
C ALA A 18 -3.07 7.86 -5.51
N LEU A 19 -1.93 7.24 -5.16
CA LEU A 19 -1.48 5.98 -5.76
C LEU A 19 -2.46 4.83 -5.50
N LEU A 20 -2.96 4.71 -4.27
CA LEU A 20 -3.91 3.66 -3.90
C LEU A 20 -5.25 3.83 -4.61
N ILE A 21 -5.76 5.06 -4.73
CA ILE A 21 -6.99 5.33 -5.49
C ILE A 21 -6.76 5.07 -6.97
N SER A 22 -5.72 5.65 -7.58
CA SER A 22 -5.50 5.51 -9.02
C SER A 22 -5.27 4.06 -9.42
N TYR A 23 -4.46 3.32 -8.65
CA TYR A 23 -4.18 1.92 -8.93
C TYR A 23 -5.36 1.02 -8.55
N GLY A 24 -6.07 1.32 -7.47
CA GLY A 24 -7.30 0.61 -7.10
C GLY A 24 -8.39 0.74 -8.17
N ILE A 25 -8.61 1.95 -8.69
CA ILE A 25 -9.51 2.18 -9.83
C ILE A 25 -9.05 1.37 -11.05
N TYR A 26 -7.75 1.42 -11.37
CA TYR A 26 -7.19 0.65 -12.47
C TYR A 26 -7.45 -0.86 -12.30
N LEU A 27 -7.17 -1.43 -11.13
CA LEU A 27 -7.41 -2.86 -10.83
C LEU A 27 -8.89 -3.22 -10.91
N PHE A 28 -9.77 -2.32 -10.48
CA PHE A 28 -11.21 -2.54 -10.48
C PHE A 28 -11.77 -2.62 -11.92
N PHE A 29 -11.32 -1.76 -12.82
CA PHE A 29 -11.77 -1.74 -14.21
C PHE A 29 -11.01 -2.71 -15.13
N ARG A 30 -9.74 -2.99 -14.82
CA ARG A 30 -8.87 -3.88 -15.61
C ARG A 30 -8.65 -5.23 -14.94
N THR A 31 -9.63 -5.71 -14.17
CA THR A 31 -9.52 -6.95 -13.38
C THR A 31 -9.09 -8.15 -14.23
N ASP A 32 -9.71 -8.34 -15.40
CA ASP A 32 -9.39 -9.50 -16.26
C ASP A 32 -7.95 -9.45 -16.79
N TYR A 33 -7.49 -8.26 -17.19
CA TYR A 33 -6.10 -8.05 -17.61
C TYR A 33 -5.13 -8.38 -16.48
N VAL A 34 -5.43 -7.92 -15.26
CA VAL A 34 -4.59 -8.19 -14.08
C VAL A 34 -4.61 -9.67 -13.72
N LYS A 35 -5.76 -10.34 -13.83
CA LYS A 35 -5.87 -11.79 -13.64
C LYS A 35 -4.94 -12.53 -14.59
N HIS A 36 -4.98 -12.20 -15.88
CA HIS A 36 -4.09 -12.80 -16.88
C HIS A 36 -2.62 -12.55 -16.55
N PHE A 37 -2.26 -11.32 -16.21
CA PHE A 37 -0.91 -10.97 -15.78
C PHE A 37 -0.45 -11.79 -14.55
N LEU A 38 -1.32 -11.98 -13.54
CA LEU A 38 -0.99 -12.76 -12.35
C LEU A 38 -0.82 -14.25 -12.65
N ILE A 39 -1.66 -14.82 -13.52
CA ILE A 39 -1.55 -16.22 -13.96
C ILE A 39 -0.26 -16.42 -14.76
N GLU A 40 0.04 -15.52 -15.68
CA GLU A 40 1.27 -15.55 -16.48
C GLU A 40 2.51 -15.43 -15.57
N ALA A 41 2.50 -14.47 -14.64
CA ALA A 41 3.57 -14.32 -13.65
C ALA A 41 3.74 -15.59 -12.81
N ALA A 42 2.65 -16.21 -12.36
CA ALA A 42 2.68 -17.45 -11.58
C ALA A 42 3.26 -18.65 -12.35
N GLY A 43 3.26 -18.60 -13.68
CA GLY A 43 3.96 -19.59 -14.53
C GLY A 43 5.48 -19.50 -14.47
N HIS A 44 6.05 -18.42 -13.92
CA HIS A 44 7.49 -18.20 -13.81
C HIS A 44 8.03 -18.58 -12.43
N GLU A 45 9.26 -19.11 -12.37
CA GLU A 45 9.90 -19.52 -11.12
C GLU A 45 10.19 -18.38 -10.13
N SER A 46 10.22 -17.13 -10.62
CA SER A 46 10.57 -15.96 -9.82
C SER A 46 9.50 -14.88 -9.88
N PRO A 47 9.29 -14.14 -8.77
CA PRO A 47 8.27 -13.10 -8.72
C PRO A 47 8.65 -11.89 -9.60
N PRO A 48 7.67 -11.11 -10.09
CA PRO A 48 7.94 -9.89 -10.84
C PRO A 48 8.85 -8.92 -10.09
N ARG A 49 9.97 -8.51 -10.72
CA ARG A 49 10.99 -7.61 -10.12
C ARG A 49 10.40 -6.28 -9.63
N ILE A 50 9.37 -5.81 -10.31
CA ILE A 50 8.67 -4.57 -9.97
C ILE A 50 8.08 -4.62 -8.54
N TRP A 51 7.60 -5.77 -8.07
CA TRP A 51 7.01 -5.90 -6.73
C TRP A 51 8.03 -5.69 -5.61
N ARG A 52 9.25 -6.24 -5.78
CA ARG A 52 10.35 -5.99 -4.84
C ARG A 52 10.75 -4.52 -4.82
N THR A 53 10.70 -3.86 -5.98
CA THR A 53 11.01 -2.44 -6.12
C THR A 53 9.98 -1.58 -5.38
N VAL A 54 8.69 -1.85 -5.58
CA VAL A 54 7.59 -1.19 -4.87
C VAL A 54 7.74 -1.34 -3.35
N LEU A 55 8.01 -2.56 -2.85
CA LEU A 55 8.23 -2.78 -1.42
C LEU A 55 9.43 -2.04 -0.87
N LYS A 56 10.54 -2.00 -1.62
CA LYS A 56 11.74 -1.26 -1.21
C LYS A 56 11.43 0.22 -1.03
N TYR A 57 10.73 0.84 -1.98
CA TYR A 57 10.35 2.25 -1.88
C TYR A 57 9.35 2.47 -0.75
N LEU A 58 8.32 1.63 -0.63
CA LEU A 58 7.34 1.75 0.46
C LEU A 58 8.02 1.66 1.83
N LEU A 59 8.99 0.76 2.00
CA LEU A 59 9.80 0.66 3.21
C LEU A 59 10.63 1.93 3.45
N LEU A 60 11.27 2.46 2.40
CA LEU A 60 12.09 3.67 2.47
C LEU A 60 11.27 4.91 2.85
N PHE A 61 9.99 4.99 2.46
CA PHE A 61 9.09 6.06 2.91
C PHE A 61 8.52 5.79 4.32
N THR A 62 8.31 4.53 4.69
CA THR A 62 7.73 4.15 5.99
C THR A 62 8.71 4.33 7.14
N ILE A 63 10.00 4.02 6.98
CA ILE A 63 10.99 4.14 8.06
C ILE A 63 11.13 5.58 8.59
N PRO A 64 11.34 6.61 7.74
CA PRO A 64 11.35 7.99 8.19
C PRO A 64 10.01 8.40 8.80
N GLY A 65 8.88 7.96 8.23
CA GLY A 65 7.56 8.20 8.81
C GLY A 65 7.45 7.67 10.23
N LEU A 66 7.90 6.44 10.49
CA LEU A 66 7.90 5.87 11.84
C LEU A 66 8.70 6.74 12.82
N ILE A 67 9.91 7.17 12.44
CA ILE A 67 10.76 8.01 13.30
C ILE A 67 10.09 9.38 13.55
N LEU A 68 9.55 10.00 12.49
CA LEU A 68 8.90 11.30 12.56
C LEU A 68 7.57 11.29 13.33
N SER A 69 6.92 10.13 13.46
CA SER A 69 5.70 9.96 14.27
C SER A 69 5.91 10.25 15.75
N PHE A 70 7.17 10.27 16.21
CA PHE A 70 7.54 10.63 17.59
C PHE A 70 7.79 12.13 17.78
N PHE A 71 7.86 12.94 16.72
CA PHE A 71 8.30 14.35 16.79
C PHE A 71 7.48 15.31 15.89
N PRO A 72 6.44 15.99 16.41
CA PRO A 72 5.80 15.75 17.70
C PRO A 72 5.13 14.38 17.74
N PHE A 73 4.97 13.83 18.93
CA PHE A 73 4.38 12.52 19.09
C PHE A 73 2.92 12.51 18.64
N SER A 74 2.57 11.54 17.81
CA SER A 74 1.19 11.32 17.39
C SER A 74 0.88 9.84 17.21
N TRP A 75 -0.10 9.38 17.98
CA TRP A 75 -0.61 8.01 17.92
C TRP A 75 -1.17 7.65 16.54
N ILE A 76 -1.75 8.61 15.81
CA ILE A 76 -2.33 8.37 14.48
C ILE A 76 -1.22 8.07 13.48
N GLU A 77 -0.21 8.94 13.42
CA GLU A 77 0.96 8.79 12.55
C GLU A 77 1.77 7.52 12.89
N LEU A 78 1.87 7.17 14.18
CA LEU A 78 2.54 5.96 14.64
C LEU A 78 1.78 4.70 14.22
N LEU A 79 0.47 4.65 14.47
CA LEU A 79 -0.38 3.51 14.10
C LEU A 79 -0.37 3.30 12.58
N PHE A 80 -0.46 4.38 11.80
CA PHE A 80 -0.32 4.34 10.36
C PHE A 80 1.03 3.74 9.92
N SER A 81 2.13 4.22 10.50
CA SER A 81 3.47 3.73 10.18
C SER A 81 3.65 2.25 10.50
N ILE A 82 3.13 1.80 11.65
CA ILE A 82 3.12 0.38 12.04
C ILE A 82 2.28 -0.44 11.05
N TRP A 83 1.09 0.04 10.68
CA TRP A 83 0.23 -0.63 9.73
C TRP A 83 0.92 -0.78 8.36
N CYS A 84 1.61 0.24 7.87
CA CYS A 84 2.43 0.15 6.66
C CYS A 84 3.53 -0.92 6.77
N LEU A 85 4.21 -1.02 7.91
CA LEU A 85 5.22 -2.06 8.14
C LEU A 85 4.62 -3.46 8.11
N VAL A 86 3.43 -3.66 8.69
CA VAL A 86 2.72 -4.95 8.62
C VAL A 86 2.41 -5.31 7.17
N ILE A 87 1.90 -4.37 6.36
CA ILE A 87 1.64 -4.60 4.94
C ILE A 87 2.93 -4.94 4.18
N ILE A 88 4.01 -4.19 4.41
CA ILE A 88 5.32 -4.47 3.78
C ILE A 88 5.80 -5.88 4.15
N TYR A 89 5.68 -6.26 5.42
CA TYR A 89 6.06 -7.58 5.90
C TYR A 89 5.25 -8.68 5.21
N VAL A 90 3.92 -8.58 5.20
CA VAL A 90 3.04 -9.58 4.57
C VAL A 90 3.33 -9.69 3.07
N CYS A 91 3.39 -8.58 2.34
CA CYS A 91 3.71 -8.58 0.92
C CYS A 91 5.13 -9.13 0.65
N GLY A 92 6.09 -8.79 1.51
CA GLY A 92 7.45 -9.34 1.44
C GLY A 92 7.47 -10.86 1.61
N GLN A 93 6.73 -11.39 2.58
CA GLN A 93 6.58 -12.84 2.78
C GLN A 93 5.96 -13.53 1.56
N LEU A 94 4.92 -12.95 0.95
CA LEU A 94 4.30 -13.50 -0.26
C LEU A 94 5.27 -13.58 -1.45
N ILE A 95 6.21 -12.62 -1.56
CA ILE A 95 7.26 -12.63 -2.58
C ILE A 95 8.35 -13.66 -2.25
N LEU A 96 8.77 -13.76 -0.98
CA LEU A 96 9.78 -14.73 -0.54
C LEU A 96 9.29 -16.16 -0.72
N MET A 97 8.01 -16.41 -0.43
CA MET A 97 7.34 -17.69 -0.60
C MET A 97 6.74 -17.86 -2.00
N TRP A 98 7.33 -17.25 -3.04
CA TRP A 98 6.74 -17.16 -4.38
C TRP A 98 6.25 -18.51 -4.92
N LYS A 99 6.97 -19.62 -4.73
CA LYS A 99 6.53 -20.94 -5.19
C LYS A 99 5.17 -21.34 -4.61
N HIS A 100 4.93 -21.05 -3.34
CA HIS A 100 3.63 -21.30 -2.69
C HIS A 100 2.57 -20.31 -3.15
N THR A 101 2.94 -19.02 -3.24
CA THR A 101 2.03 -17.96 -3.69
C THR A 101 1.56 -18.18 -5.13
N ALA A 102 2.48 -18.52 -6.04
CA ALA A 102 2.21 -18.83 -7.44
C ALA A 102 1.28 -20.03 -7.57
N ARG A 103 1.52 -21.11 -6.81
CA ARG A 103 0.62 -22.26 -6.78
C ARG A 103 -0.77 -21.86 -6.28
N ALA A 104 -0.87 -21.08 -5.21
CA ALA A 104 -2.15 -20.60 -4.70
C ALA A 104 -2.91 -19.72 -5.73
N ILE A 105 -2.20 -18.92 -6.52
CA ILE A 105 -2.78 -18.12 -7.63
C ILE A 105 -3.38 -19.03 -8.70
N LEU A 106 -2.66 -20.08 -9.10
CA LEU A 106 -3.12 -21.02 -10.13
C LEU A 106 -4.31 -21.85 -9.64
N ASP A 107 -4.23 -22.38 -8.41
CA ASP A 107 -5.28 -23.21 -7.80
C ASP A 107 -6.58 -22.43 -7.56
N ASN A 108 -6.50 -21.11 -7.37
CA ASN A 108 -7.67 -20.23 -7.12
C ASN A 108 -7.98 -19.32 -8.32
N SER A 109 -7.57 -19.70 -9.53
CA SER A 109 -7.69 -18.86 -10.73
C SER A 109 -9.13 -18.44 -11.06
N GLU A 110 -10.14 -19.26 -10.72
CA GLU A 110 -11.56 -18.93 -10.89
C GLU A 110 -12.00 -17.79 -9.98
N GLU A 111 -11.58 -17.80 -8.71
CA GLU A 111 -11.92 -16.76 -7.74
C GLU A 111 -11.05 -15.49 -7.86
N LEU A 112 -9.99 -15.53 -8.66
CA LEU A 112 -8.96 -14.49 -8.69
C LEU A 112 -9.54 -13.13 -9.06
N ASN A 113 -10.50 -13.06 -9.98
CA ASN A 113 -11.20 -11.82 -10.33
C ASN A 113 -11.91 -11.19 -9.13
N ARG A 114 -12.60 -12.00 -8.33
CA ARG A 114 -13.27 -11.53 -7.10
C ARG A 114 -12.25 -11.01 -6.10
N LYS A 115 -11.15 -11.75 -5.88
CA LYS A 115 -10.08 -11.36 -4.95
C LYS A 115 -9.38 -10.07 -5.38
N ILE A 116 -9.10 -9.89 -6.67
CA ILE A 116 -8.55 -8.65 -7.24
C ILE A 116 -9.50 -7.48 -7.01
N ARG A 117 -10.81 -7.64 -7.30
CA ARG A 117 -11.80 -6.56 -7.08
C ARG A 117 -11.95 -6.16 -5.62
N ILE A 118 -11.92 -7.13 -4.70
CA ILE A 118 -11.92 -6.83 -3.26
C ILE A 118 -10.64 -6.09 -2.87
N GLY A 119 -9.48 -6.54 -3.34
CA GLY A 119 -8.22 -5.84 -3.13
C GLY A 119 -8.25 -4.41 -3.68
N ALA A 120 -8.78 -4.23 -4.89
CA ALA A 120 -8.97 -2.93 -5.52
C ALA A 120 -9.88 -2.00 -4.70
N ALA A 121 -11.03 -2.51 -4.25
CA ALA A 121 -11.94 -1.76 -3.39
C ALA A 121 -11.28 -1.36 -2.06
N ASN A 122 -10.50 -2.27 -1.45
CA ASN A 122 -9.74 -1.96 -0.24
C ASN A 122 -8.69 -0.86 -0.50
N MET A 123 -7.97 -0.92 -1.62
CA MET A 123 -7.01 0.13 -1.99
C MET A 123 -7.69 1.49 -2.14
N ILE A 124 -8.82 1.56 -2.84
CA ILE A 124 -9.59 2.81 -2.98
C ILE A 124 -10.03 3.33 -1.61
N SER A 125 -10.62 2.47 -0.77
CA SER A 125 -11.08 2.83 0.57
C SER A 125 -9.95 3.34 1.46
N ILE A 126 -8.79 2.66 1.47
CA ILE A 126 -7.62 3.11 2.22
C ILE A 126 -7.14 4.45 1.67
N GLY A 127 -7.09 4.62 0.34
CA GLY A 127 -6.71 5.88 -0.27
C GLY A 127 -7.60 7.06 0.15
N ILE A 128 -8.92 6.85 0.22
CA ILE A 128 -9.87 7.85 0.74
C ILE A 128 -9.57 8.17 2.20
N ILE A 129 -9.32 7.15 3.04
CA ILE A 129 -8.94 7.34 4.45
C ILE A 129 -7.67 8.19 4.57
N LEU A 130 -6.68 7.99 3.69
CA LEU A 130 -5.46 8.81 3.70
C LEU A 130 -5.72 10.28 3.34
N PHE A 131 -6.65 10.56 2.42
CA PHE A 131 -7.07 11.94 2.16
C PHE A 131 -7.80 12.56 3.35
N LEU A 132 -8.62 11.78 4.07
CA LEU A 132 -9.26 12.25 5.31
C LEU A 132 -8.22 12.51 6.40
N LEU A 133 -7.22 11.64 6.57
CA LEU A 133 -6.12 11.85 7.50
C LEU A 133 -5.30 13.09 7.13
N THR A 134 -5.07 13.33 5.84
CA THR A 134 -4.43 14.57 5.36
C THR A 134 -5.25 15.79 5.76
N TYR A 135 -6.57 15.76 5.55
CA TYR A 135 -7.45 16.86 5.94
C TYR A 135 -7.40 17.13 7.45
N ILE A 136 -7.48 16.09 8.27
CA ILE A 136 -7.39 16.20 9.74
C ILE A 136 -6.02 16.78 10.16
N LEU A 137 -4.94 16.33 9.52
CA LEU A 137 -3.58 16.81 9.80
C LEU A 137 -3.45 18.31 9.48
N LEU A 138 -3.97 18.76 8.33
CA LEU A 138 -3.97 20.17 7.95
C LEU A 138 -4.85 21.02 8.88
N GLN A 139 -6.02 20.50 9.29
CA GLN A 139 -6.89 21.19 10.23
C GLN A 139 -6.23 21.36 11.60
N ARG A 140 -5.56 20.31 12.12
CA ARG A 140 -4.79 20.38 13.37
C ARG A 140 -3.71 21.46 13.31
N ASN A 141 -3.03 21.58 12.16
CA ASN A 141 -1.96 22.56 11.97
C ASN A 141 -2.46 24.00 11.75
N ASN A 142 -3.67 24.21 11.23
CA ASN A 142 -4.23 25.55 11.02
C ASN A 142 -4.93 26.13 12.25
N VAL A 143 -5.29 25.28 13.23
CA VAL A 143 -5.93 25.67 14.50
C VAL A 143 -4.89 25.79 15.64
N GLY A 144 -3.66 25.33 15.42
CA GLY A 144 -2.54 25.41 16.35
C GLY A 144 -1.68 26.66 16.19
#